data_AF-A0A1I2IQU2-F1
#
_entry.id   AF-A0A1I2IQU2-F1
#
_cell.length_a   1.000
_cell.length_b   1.000
_cell.length_c   1.000
_cell.angle_alpha   90.00
_cell.angle_beta   90.00
_cell.angle_gamma   90.00
#
_symmetry.space_group_name_H-M   'P 1'
#
loop_
_entity.id
_entity.type
_entity.pdbx_description
1 polymer ?
#
loop_
_entity_poly.entity_id
_entity_poly.type
_entity_poly.pdbx_seq_one_letter_code
_entity_poly.pdbx_strand_id
1 'polypeptide(L)'
;MTFARATAEGFGLVRRLGNVITPALMVLFSRMPIRLLASLLWSISRSPAIRKSGAAGFGEPRTLIDAMLAAAAPHELPALRAIRP
;
A
#
# COMPACT_ATOMS: atom_id res chain seq x y z
N MET A 1 10.91 3.42 -5.28
CA MET A 1 10.73 3.27 -3.82
C MET A 1 9.41 3.83 -3.30
N THR A 2 8.77 4.78 -3.99
CA THR A 2 7.51 5.42 -3.57
C THR A 2 6.40 4.43 -3.21
N PHE A 3 6.16 3.40 -4.03
CA PHE A 3 5.17 2.35 -3.73
C PHE A 3 5.42 1.63 -2.40
N ALA A 4 6.67 1.22 -2.12
CA ALA A 4 6.98 0.55 -0.85
C ALA A 4 6.76 1.47 0.36
N ARG A 5 7.04 2.77 0.22
CA ARG A 5 6.72 3.78 1.26
C ARG A 5 5.21 3.96 1.42
N ALA A 6 4.47 4.03 0.33
CA ALA A 6 3.01 4.12 0.36
C ALA A 6 2.37 2.88 1.03
N THR A 7 2.89 1.68 0.75
CA THR A 7 2.47 0.45 1.43
C THR A 7 2.77 0.51 2.93
N ALA A 8 3.95 0.97 3.33
CA ALA A 8 4.31 1.14 4.73
C ALA A 8 3.41 2.17 5.44
N GLU A 9 3.09 3.28 4.78
CA GLU A 9 2.14 4.29 5.25
C GLU A 9 0.75 3.70 5.45
N GLY A 10 0.27 2.87 4.52
CA GLY A 10 -1.01 2.18 4.65
C GLY A 10 -1.07 1.23 5.86
N PHE A 11 -0.05 0.41 6.08
CA PHE A 11 0.04 -0.41 7.30
C PHE A 11 0.14 0.45 8.57
N GLY A 12 0.83 1.59 8.50
CA GLY A 12 0.87 2.57 9.58
C GLY A 12 -0.51 3.11 9.92
N LEU A 13 -1.29 3.48 8.90
CA LEU A 13 -2.65 3.98 9.05
C LEU A 13 -3.55 2.94 9.74
N VAL A 14 -3.54 1.69 9.28
CA VAL A 14 -4.35 0.60 9.87
C VAL A 14 -4.08 0.47 11.38
N ARG A 15 -2.80 0.50 11.78
CA ARG A 15 -2.42 0.45 13.20
C ARG A 15 -2.88 1.69 13.97
N ARG A 16 -2.75 2.89 13.40
CA ARG A 16 -3.19 4.15 14.03
C ARG A 16 -4.69 4.20 14.25
N LEU A 17 -5.47 3.60 13.34
CA LEU A 17 -6.92 3.44 13.48
C LEU A 17 -7.32 2.38 14.52
N GLY A 18 -6.38 1.80 15.27
CA GLY A 18 -6.64 0.80 16.31
C GLY A 18 -6.86 -0.62 15.79
N ASN A 19 -6.63 -0.87 14.49
CA ASN A 19 -6.85 -2.19 13.89
C ASN A 19 -5.59 -3.06 13.96
N VAL A 20 -5.82 -4.38 14.04
CA VAL A 20 -4.76 -5.39 13.96
C VAL A 20 -4.54 -5.79 12.50
N ILE A 21 -3.28 -5.84 12.08
CA ILE A 21 -2.93 -6.33 10.74
C ILE A 21 -3.12 -7.85 10.71
N THR A 22 -4.01 -8.31 9.84
CA THR A 22 -4.29 -9.73 9.59
C THR A 22 -4.32 -9.99 8.09
N PRO A 23 -4.06 -11.23 7.63
CA PRO A 23 -3.61 -12.41 8.39
C PRO A 23 -2.13 -12.31 8.85
N ALA A 24 -1.63 -13.31 9.62
CA ALA A 24 -0.27 -13.31 10.20
C ALA A 24 0.85 -13.07 9.17
N LEU A 25 0.67 -13.53 7.93
CA LEU A 25 1.61 -13.27 6.84
C LEU A 25 1.72 -11.76 6.53
N MET A 26 0.64 -10.99 6.62
CA MET A 26 0.66 -9.53 6.45
C MET A 26 1.39 -8.81 7.58
N VAL A 27 1.43 -9.41 8.78
CA VAL A 27 2.26 -8.88 9.88
C VAL A 27 3.73 -8.90 9.47
N LEU A 28 4.21 -9.97 8.82
CA LEU A 28 5.59 -10.05 8.35
C LEU A 28 5.89 -8.96 7.31
N PHE A 29 5.03 -8.80 6.30
CA PHE A 29 5.19 -7.75 5.29
C PHE A 29 5.20 -6.34 5.90
N SER A 30 4.34 -6.11 6.88
CA SER A 30 4.22 -4.81 7.55
C SER A 30 5.41 -4.41 8.42
N ARG A 31 6.37 -5.33 8.62
CA ARG A 31 7.60 -5.12 9.41
C ARG A 31 8.87 -5.18 8.55
N MET A 32 8.74 -5.41 7.24
CA MET A 32 9.90 -5.47 6.36
C MET A 32 10.58 -4.11 6.20
N PRO A 33 11.93 -4.07 6.16
CA PRO A 33 12.67 -2.91 5.69
C PRO A 33 12.19 -2.50 4.29
N ILE A 34 12.11 -1.18 4.03
CA ILE A 34 11.61 -0.63 2.75
C ILE A 34 12.30 -1.23 1.53
N ARG A 35 13.60 -1.55 1.60
CA ARG A 35 14.35 -2.14 0.47
C ARG A 35 13.86 -3.55 0.14
N LEU A 36 13.59 -4.37 1.16
CA LEU A 36 13.06 -5.73 0.99
C LEU A 36 11.60 -5.69 0.52
N LEU A 37 10.80 -4.77 1.05
CA LEU A 37 9.44 -4.57 0.56
C LEU A 37 9.43 -4.11 -0.90
N ALA A 38 10.35 -3.23 -1.30
CA ALA A 38 10.48 -2.78 -2.67
C ALA A 38 10.89 -3.91 -3.64
N SER A 39 11.85 -4.77 -3.27
CA SER A 39 12.24 -5.91 -4.11
C SER A 39 11.12 -6.94 -4.25
N LEU A 40 10.38 -7.18 -3.17
CA LEU A 40 9.20 -8.03 -3.20
C LEU A 40 8.11 -7.47 -4.13
N LEU A 41 7.72 -6.21 -3.96
CA LEU A 41 6.71 -5.57 -4.80
C LEU A 41 7.12 -5.55 -6.28
N TRP A 42 8.41 -5.33 -6.56
CA TRP A 42 8.98 -5.41 -7.91
C TRP A 42 8.94 -6.82 -8.49
N SER A 43 9.04 -7.85 -7.66
CA SER A 43 8.91 -9.25 -8.08
C SER A 43 7.45 -9.59 -8.39
N ILE A 44 6.54 -9.18 -7.49
CA ILE A 44 5.09 -9.38 -7.63
C ILE A 44 4.55 -8.67 -8.89
N SER A 45 5.02 -7.45 -9.18
CA SER A 45 4.54 -6.68 -10.35
C SER A 45 4.83 -7.35 -11.70
N ARG A 46 5.76 -8.33 -11.75
CA ARG A 46 6.02 -9.14 -12.96
C ARG A 46 5.10 -10.34 -13.11
N SER A 47 4.33 -10.69 -12.09
CA SER A 47 3.37 -11.78 -12.19
C SER A 47 2.30 -11.47 -13.24
N PRO A 48 2.01 -12.38 -14.19
CA PRO A 48 0.93 -12.19 -15.16
C PRO A 48 -0.44 -11.95 -14.50
N ALA A 49 -0.69 -12.57 -13.34
CA ALA A 49 -1.93 -12.38 -12.59
C ALA A 49 -2.09 -10.93 -12.11
N ILE A 50 -1.01 -10.31 -11.63
CA ILE A 50 -1.00 -8.93 -11.14
C ILE A 50 -1.11 -7.93 -12.29
N ARG A 51 -0.46 -8.22 -13.42
CA ARG A 51 -0.62 -7.42 -14.64
C ARG A 51 -2.05 -7.48 -15.17
N LYS A 52 -2.69 -8.66 -15.10
CA LYS A 52 -4.10 -8.85 -15.49
C LYS A 52 -5.04 -8.09 -14.55
N SER A 53 -4.83 -8.12 -13.24
CA SER A 53 -5.66 -7.35 -12.31
C SER A 53 -5.53 -5.84 -12.55
N GLY A 54 -4.33 -5.35 -12.91
CA GLY A 54 -4.12 -3.95 -13.28
C GLY A 54 -4.86 -3.52 -14.56
N ALA A 55 -5.25 -4.46 -15.43
CA ALA A 55 -6.01 -4.15 -16.65
C ALA A 55 -7.46 -3.71 -16.37
N ALA A 56 -7.98 -3.93 -15.15
CA ALA A 56 -9.26 -3.41 -14.71
C ALA A 56 -9.28 -1.87 -14.55
N GLY A 57 -8.11 -1.22 -14.67
CA GLY A 57 -7.96 0.22 -14.58
C GLY A 57 -7.75 0.73 -13.14
N PHE A 58 -7.77 2.05 -12.98
CA PHE A 58 -7.38 2.71 -11.73
C PHE A 58 -8.53 3.10 -10.80
N GLY A 59 -9.79 2.83 -11.17
CA GLY A 59 -10.97 3.27 -10.42
C GLY A 59 -10.93 2.80 -8.97
N GLU A 60 -10.88 1.49 -8.75
CA GLU A 60 -10.87 0.89 -7.42
C GLU A 60 -9.62 1.24 -6.58
N PRO A 61 -8.38 1.16 -7.12
CA PRO A 61 -7.20 1.65 -6.42
C PRO A 61 -7.27 3.13 -6.02
N ARG A 62 -7.82 4.00 -6.88
CA ARG A 62 -7.96 5.43 -6.59
C ARG A 62 -8.96 5.68 -5.48
N THR A 63 -10.12 5.04 -5.53
CA THR A 63 -11.13 5.12 -4.46
C THR A 63 -10.57 4.65 -3.12
N LEU A 64 -9.79 3.57 -3.12
CA LEU A 64 -9.14 3.07 -1.91
C LEU A 64 -8.14 4.09 -1.34
N ILE A 65 -7.27 4.66 -2.19
CA ILE A 65 -6.31 5.68 -1.76
C ILE A 65 -7.05 6.92 -1.22
N ASP A 66 -8.14 7.34 -1.87
CA ASP A 66 -8.96 8.45 -1.41
C ASP A 66 -9.58 8.20 -0.03
N ALA A 67 -10.10 6.99 0.20
CA ALA A 67 -10.63 6.60 1.51
C ALA A 67 -9.53 6.60 2.60
N MET A 68 -8.33 6.12 2.28
CA MET A 68 -7.20 6.14 3.20
C MET A 68 -6.74 7.56 3.52
N LEU A 69 -6.70 8.44 2.52
CA LEU A 69 -6.35 9.86 2.70
C LEU A 69 -7.40 10.62 3.52
N ALA A 70 -8.68 10.29 3.36
CA ALA A 70 -9.78 10.87 4.12
C ALA A 70 -9.77 10.42 5.60
N ALA A 71 -9.30 9.20 5.88
CA ALA A 71 -9.21 8.65 7.22
C ALA A 71 -7.97 9.13 8.02
N ALA A 72 -7.01 9.80 7.36
CA ALA A 72 -5.78 10.26 7.97
C ALA A 72 -5.79 11.76 8.25
N ALA A 73 -4.95 12.22 9.19
CA ALA A 73 -4.78 13.65 9.39
C ALA A 73 -4.14 14.32 8.16
N PRO A 74 -4.38 15.63 7.93
CA PRO A 74 -3.76 16.36 6.84
C PRO A 74 -2.24 16.18 6.86
N HIS A 75 -1.67 15.80 5.73
CA HIS A 75 -0.23 15.57 5.50
C HIS A 75 0.41 14.29 6.06
N GLU A 76 -0.33 13.36 6.67
CA GLU A 76 0.26 12.13 7.24
C GLU A 76 0.73 11.08 6.22
N LEU A 77 0.20 11.11 4.99
CA LEU A 77 0.39 10.05 4.00
C LEU A 77 0.96 10.57 2.66
N PRO A 78 2.16 11.18 2.68
CA PRO A 78 2.74 11.81 1.50
C PRO A 78 3.06 10.81 0.38
N ALA A 79 3.50 9.58 0.69
CA ALA A 79 3.81 8.59 -0.34
C ALA A 79 2.53 7.98 -0.96
N LEU A 80 1.48 7.74 -0.17
CA LEU A 80 0.17 7.33 -0.70
C LEU A 80 -0.42 8.40 -1.62
N ARG A 81 -0.34 9.68 -1.23
CA ARG A 81 -0.78 10.80 -2.07
C ARG A 81 0.01 10.86 -3.38
N ALA A 82 1.33 10.61 -3.32
CA ALA A 82 2.20 10.65 -4.49
C ALA A 82 1.94 9.53 -5.52
N ILE A 83 1.33 8.41 -5.12
CA ILE A 83 0.99 7.30 -6.03
C ILE A 83 -0.46 7.32 -6.50
N ARG A 84 -1.24 8.34 -6.13
CA ARG A 84 -2.64 8.46 -6.55
C ARG A 84 -2.69 8.75 -8.07
N PRO A 85 -3.34 7.88 -8.87
CA PRO A 85 -3.53 8.09 -10.30
C PRO A 85 -4.64 9.10 -10.62
#